data_AF-E6ML76-F1
#
_entry.id   AF-E6ML76-F1
#
_cell.length_a   1.000
_cell.length_b   1.000
_cell.length_c   1.000
_cell.angle_alpha   90.00
_cell.angle_beta   90.00
_cell.angle_gamma   90.00
#
_symmetry.space_group_name_H-M   'P 1'
#
loop_
_entity.id
_entity.type
_entity.pdbx_description
1 polymer ?
#
loop_
_entity_poly.entity_id
_entity_poly.type
_entity_poly.pdbx_seq_one_letter_code
_entity_poly.pdbx_strand_id
1 'polypeptide(L)' 'MKSPNQMRQRFPFSQNILRIIGGVGQVVYIYNVTGVCVMSMRVDSNDKRFDLNLHRGCYIVKVGKTVRKISVY' A
#
# COMPACT_ATOMS: atom_id res chain seq x y z
N MET A 1 11.52 -18.21 -25.00
CA MET A 1 10.31 -17.37 -24.77
C MET A 1 10.36 -16.86 -23.34
N LYS A 2 10.50 -15.55 -23.10
CA LYS A 2 10.54 -14.97 -21.75
C LYS A 2 9.10 -14.68 -21.26
N SER A 3 8.83 -15.10 -20.03
CA SER A 3 7.55 -14.99 -19.30
C SER A 3 6.99 -13.55 -19.27
N PRO A 4 5.65 -13.35 -19.27
CA PRO A 4 5.03 -12.03 -19.36
C PRO A 4 5.25 -11.22 -18.07
N ASN A 5 5.70 -9.98 -18.25
CA ASN A 5 5.72 -8.86 -17.31
C ASN A 5 4.99 -9.07 -15.96
N GLN A 6 5.76 -9.27 -14.89
CA GLN A 6 5.32 -8.90 -13.55
C GLN A 6 5.11 -7.38 -13.52
N MET A 7 3.85 -6.97 -13.58
CA MET A 7 3.44 -5.57 -13.45
C MET A 7 3.92 -5.05 -12.09
N ARG A 8 4.98 -4.24 -12.11
CA ARG A 8 5.66 -3.73 -10.93
C ARG A 8 4.73 -2.69 -10.28
N GLN A 9 3.92 -3.11 -9.31
CA GLN A 9 3.01 -2.21 -8.59
C GLN A 9 3.81 -1.05 -7.99
N ARG A 10 3.51 0.18 -8.42
CA ARG A 10 4.14 1.41 -7.92
C ARG A 10 3.12 2.16 -7.08
N PHE A 11 3.50 2.44 -5.84
CA PHE A 11 2.69 3.15 -4.87
C PHE A 11 3.27 4.55 -4.65
N PRO A 12 2.84 5.59 -5.40
CA PRO A 12 3.19 6.96 -5.07
C PRO A 12 2.43 7.36 -3.80
N PHE A 13 3.16 7.89 -2.82
CA PHE A 13 2.63 8.41 -1.57
C PHE A 13 2.84 9.93 -1.51
N SER A 14 1.76 10.69 -1.40
CA SER A 14 1.81 12.16 -1.25
C SER A 14 0.80 12.58 -0.18
N GLN A 15 1.24 13.25 0.88
CA GLN A 15 0.38 13.84 1.93
C GLN A 15 -0.76 12.91 2.38
N ASN A 16 -0.41 11.72 2.89
CA ASN A 16 -1.37 10.69 3.36
C ASN A 16 -2.19 9.96 2.29
N ILE A 17 -1.97 10.22 1.01
CA ILE A 17 -2.63 9.46 -0.06
C ILE A 17 -1.77 8.28 -0.49
N LEU A 18 -2.29 7.06 -0.32
CA LEU A 18 -1.72 5.84 -0.90
C LEU A 18 -2.48 5.47 -2.18
N ARG A 19 -1.79 5.53 -3.33
CA ARG A 19 -2.34 5.02 -4.60
C ARG A 19 -1.85 3.60 -4.85
N ILE A 20 -2.78 2.70 -5.16
CA ILE A 20 -2.54 1.30 -5.50
C ILE A 20 -2.98 1.05 -6.94
N ILE A 21 -2.10 0.47 -7.75
CA ILE A 21 -2.38 0.07 -9.13
C ILE A 21 -2.18 -1.44 -9.24
N GLY A 22 -3.14 -2.18 -9.80
CA GLY A 22 -3.04 -3.62 -10.04
C GLY A 22 -3.34 -4.52 -8.85
N GLY A 23 -4.05 -4.02 -7.83
CA GLY A 23 -4.27 -4.70 -6.54
C GLY A 23 -5.70 -5.15 -6.24
N VAL A 24 -6.60 -5.18 -7.23
CA VAL A 24 -8.04 -5.49 -7.04
C VAL A 24 -8.24 -6.79 -6.26
N GLY A 25 -9.14 -6.76 -5.28
CA GLY A 25 -9.48 -7.92 -4.46
C GLY A 25 -8.47 -8.24 -3.36
N GLN A 26 -7.31 -7.57 -3.33
CA GLN A 26 -6.36 -7.69 -2.21
C GLN A 26 -6.76 -6.77 -1.05
N VAL A 27 -6.27 -7.13 0.14
CA VAL A 27 -6.37 -6.31 1.34
C VAL A 27 -5.03 -5.62 1.56
N VAL A 28 -5.12 -4.31 1.79
CA VAL A 28 -4.02 -3.46 2.24
C VAL A 28 -3.97 -3.53 3.75
N TYR A 29 -2.80 -3.81 4.30
CA TYR A 29 -2.54 -3.71 5.74
C TYR A 29 -1.47 -2.65 5.97
N ILE A 30 -1.69 -1.80 6.97
CA ILE A 30 -0.72 -0.80 7.41
C ILE A 30 -0.32 -1.13 8.83
N TYR A 31 0.98 -1.28 9.05
CA TYR A 31 1.56 -1.53 10.36
C TYR A 31 2.41 -0.35 10.79
N ASN A 32 2.44 -0.07 12.09
CA ASN A 32 3.48 0.79 12.67
C ASN A 32 4.82 0.03 12.76
N VAL A 33 5.88 0.70 13.21
CA VAL A 33 7.22 0.10 13.33
C VAL A 33 7.32 -1.02 14.36
N THR A 34 6.40 -1.10 15.32
CA THR A 34 6.35 -2.19 16.31
C THR A 34 5.58 -3.41 15.79
N GLY A 35 5.05 -3.35 14.57
CA GLY A 35 4.33 -4.45 13.92
C GLY A 35 2.83 -4.50 14.22
N VAL A 36 2.26 -3.51 14.91
CA VAL A 36 0.82 -3.42 15.16
C VAL A 36 0.10 -2.94 13.90
N CYS A 37 -0.94 -3.67 13.48
CA CYS A 37 -1.79 -3.28 12.35
C CYS A 37 -2.68 -2.10 12.77
N VAL A 38 -2.47 -0.93 12.17
CA VAL A 38 -3.20 0.30 12.48
C VAL A 38 -4.35 0.56 11.49
N MET A 39 -4.33 -0.07 10.32
CA MET A 39 -5.38 0.08 9.31
C MET A 39 -5.44 -1.14 8.38
N SER A 40 -6.65 -1.53 7.96
CA SER A 40 -6.87 -2.53 6.91
C SER A 40 -7.99 -2.13 5.96
N MET A 41 -7.77 -2.21 4.65
CA MET A 41 -8.75 -1.79 3.64
C MET A 41 -8.71 -2.70 2.42
N ARG A 42 -9.85 -2.98 1.80
CA ARG A 42 -9.92 -3.76 0.56
C ARG A 42 -9.75 -2.85 -0.67
N VAL A 43 -9.00 -3.31 -1.64
CA VAL A 43 -8.88 -2.65 -2.96
C VAL A 43 -10.03 -3.12 -3.84
N ASP A 44 -10.92 -2.22 -4.20
CA ASP A 44 -12.13 -2.46 -5.00
C ASP A 44 -11.97 -2.10 -6.48
N SER A 45 -10.97 -1.28 -6.84
CA SER A 45 -10.69 -0.85 -8.22
C SER A 45 -9.24 -1.10 -8.63
N ASN A 46 -8.98 -1.19 -9.94
CA ASN A 46 -7.64 -1.48 -10.46
C ASN A 46 -6.65 -0.32 -10.27
N ASP A 47 -7.17 0.88 -10.04
CA ASP A 47 -6.44 2.07 -9.61
C ASP A 47 -7.25 2.71 -8.49
N LYS A 48 -6.76 2.55 -7.25
CA LYS A 48 -7.46 2.99 -6.04
C LYS A 48 -6.58 3.95 -5.26
N ARG A 49 -7.19 4.97 -4.68
CA ARG A 49 -6.54 5.90 -3.74
C ARG A 49 -7.18 5.76 -2.38
N PHE A 50 -6.35 5.72 -1.36
CA PHE A 50 -6.76 5.73 0.04
C PHE A 50 -6.18 6.96 0.71
N ASP A 51 -7.04 7.72 1.39
CA ASP A 51 -6.59 8.70 2.36
C ASP A 51 -6.36 7.98 3.69
N LEU A 52 -5.11 7.93 4.12
CA LEU A 52 -4.70 7.11 5.26
C LEU A 52 -4.82 7.85 6.60
N ASN A 53 -4.97 9.18 6.58
CA ASN A 53 -4.99 10.03 7.77
C ASN A 53 -3.98 9.61 8.88
N LEU A 54 -2.75 9.23 8.49
CA LEU A 54 -1.73 8.77 9.43
C LEU A 54 -1.03 9.96 10.07
N HIS A 55 -0.66 9.79 11.34
CA HIS A 55 0.24 10.73 12.02
C HIS A 55 1.65 10.64 11.42
N ARG A 56 2.47 11.68 11.66
CA ARG A 56 3.89 11.67 11.27
C ARG A 56 4.60 10.45 11.84
N GLY A 57 5.36 9.76 11.00
CA GLY A 57 6.05 8.54 11.41
C GLY A 57 6.40 7.61 10.27
N CYS A 58 6.95 6.45 10.62
CA CYS A 58 7.26 5.38 9.67
C CYS A 58 6.24 4.25 9.80
N TYR A 59 5.84 3.71 8.65
CA TYR A 59 4.85 2.64 8.57
C TYR A 59 5.28 1.59 7.55
N ILE A 60 4.70 0.41 7.66
CA ILE A 60 4.87 -0.70 6.74
C ILE A 60 3.53 -0.93 6.05
N VAL A 61 3.51 -0.81 4.73
CA VAL A 61 2.34 -1.13 3.91
C VAL A 61 2.55 -2.51 3.28
N LYS A 62 1.57 -3.40 3.45
CA LYS A 62 1.53 -4.73 2.86
C LYS A 62 0.31 -4.87 1.97
N VAL A 63 0.52 -5.29 0.72
CA VAL A 63 -0.53 -5.57 -0.27
C VAL A 63 -0.18 -6.89 -0.96
N GLY A 64 -0.93 -7.94 -0.65
CA GLY A 64 -0.60 -9.30 -1.09
C GLY A 64 0.82 -9.72 -0.68
N LYS A 65 1.68 -9.97 -1.68
CA LYS A 65 3.09 -10.35 -1.48
C LYS A 65 4.04 -9.15 -1.44
N THR A 66 3.55 -7.94 -1.70
CA THR A 66 4.36 -6.72 -1.75
C THR A 66 4.35 -6.04 -0.38
N VAL A 67 5.54 -5.69 0.11
CA VAL A 67 5.73 -4.95 1.37
C VAL A 67 6.62 -3.74 1.11
N ARG A 68 6.27 -2.57 1.65
CA ARG A 68 7.09 -1.36 1.56
C ARG A 68 7.05 -0.55 2.85
N LYS A 69 8.19 0.05 3.20
CA LYS A 69 8.24 1.15 4.17
C LYS A 69 7.71 2.42 3.51
N ILE A 70 6.88 3.17 4.23
CA ILE A 70 6.52 4.54 3.92
C ILE A 70 6.87 5.46 5.09
N SER A 71 7.15 6.73 4.78
CA SER A 71 7.39 7.77 5.78
C SER A 71 6.39 8.89 5.56
N VAL A 72 5.66 9.22 6.61
CA VAL A 72 4.69 10.32 6.66
C VAL A 72 5.38 11.49 7.33
N TYR A 73 5.48 12.60 6.60
CA TYR A 73 6.07 13.87 7.03
C TYR A 73 4.99 14.94 7.11
#